data_AF-A0A8J3VEX8-F1
#
_entry.id   AF-A0A8J3VEX8-F1
#
_cell.length_a   1.000
_cell.length_b   1.000
_cell.length_c   1.000
_cell.angle_alpha   90.00
_cell.angle_beta   90.00
_cell.angle_gamma   90.00
#
_symmetry.space_group_name_H-M   'P 1'
#
loop_
_entity.id
_entity.type
_entity.pdbx_description
1 polymer ?
#
loop_
_entity_poly.entity_id
_entity_poly.type
_entity_poly.pdbx_seq_one_letter_code
_entity_poly.pdbx_strand_id
1 'polypeptide(L)'
;MVFRDLISDGTRSVPCLLVNDVSEAARFYGQRFGFDRADIVGDPPIAAMVRRGDCAILLQAVQPGLDLAPGEMSRRRHAGQAWDAFIEVDNLDPIAKDLRARGTQIQVGIGITFLSDRTLEVRDDWGNVIAFAERPVSTRASMRRLIRSAVPNRMRHEVAQWRRDREEQVHLREIKTFCAGLDRPDPFYMFFTEGLLHWVAQAARLVPPEVNLVLIGSKLSEEEVRWLAEHVKRPLHNIRLGVDDNTTWEFLFAANNSNFGYLDIDCFVLAPELFEQMTQINPEVAVNAIWTYDTDDGKPIACTHFAFINLQVARALQARGTYMTPANYDWIGSNLALLHPRTWCRIPTSRQRQMLLRVLPPDDHGRPIPPGESQFFDTLVAYQLAAYANGYSTNRVRNLAHRTQRSLLESAGGPRVWQQDMSAELVHVGGVSYYRRFFHQPELRAMYVAAEYAMLQRLDGLLPDRYRGRAERLRAELAHYGLSADSAPDLLYRHLVDDRGLPPAAAARILDMAVT
;
A
#
# COMPACT_ATOMS: atom_id res chain seq x y z
N MET A 1 -31.12 -10.31 -2.84
CA MET A 1 -31.98 -10.63 -4.00
C MET A 1 -31.14 -11.45 -4.96
N VAL A 2 -31.33 -12.78 -4.98
CA VAL A 2 -30.52 -13.71 -5.78
C VAL A 2 -31.20 -13.80 -7.14
N PHE A 3 -30.60 -13.21 -8.18
CA PHE A 3 -30.98 -13.46 -9.57
C PHE A 3 -30.55 -14.89 -9.92
N ARG A 4 -31.37 -15.87 -9.53
CA ARG A 4 -31.19 -17.26 -9.93
C ARG A 4 -32.07 -17.53 -11.15
N ASP A 5 -31.39 -17.88 -12.24
CA ASP A 5 -31.92 -18.57 -13.41
C ASP A 5 -33.09 -17.86 -14.13
N LEU A 6 -32.78 -16.74 -14.77
CA LEU A 6 -33.53 -16.33 -15.95
C LEU A 6 -33.16 -17.29 -17.10
N ILE A 7 -34.17 -18.06 -17.51
CA ILE A 7 -34.21 -18.83 -18.74
C ILE A 7 -33.63 -17.98 -19.89
N SER A 8 -32.62 -18.49 -20.59
CA SER A 8 -32.07 -17.85 -21.79
C SER A 8 -33.12 -17.89 -22.89
N ASP A 9 -33.93 -16.85 -22.98
CA ASP A 9 -34.79 -16.53 -24.15
C ASP A 9 -33.97 -16.04 -25.36
N GLY A 10 -32.63 -16.09 -25.28
CA GLY A 10 -31.71 -15.59 -26.28
C GLY A 10 -31.27 -14.14 -26.04
N THR A 11 -31.81 -13.46 -25.04
CA THR A 11 -31.41 -12.09 -24.68
C THR A 11 -29.99 -12.06 -24.10
N ARG A 12 -29.18 -11.10 -24.52
CA ARG A 12 -27.82 -10.84 -24.02
C ARG A 12 -27.70 -9.39 -23.55
N SER A 13 -27.02 -9.17 -22.43
CA SER A 13 -26.62 -7.84 -21.99
C SER A 13 -25.16 -7.57 -22.39
N VAL A 14 -24.87 -6.35 -22.84
CA VAL A 14 -23.53 -5.92 -23.22
C VAL A 14 -23.28 -4.53 -22.62
N PRO A 15 -22.28 -4.36 -21.74
CA PRO A 15 -21.92 -3.02 -21.26
C PRO A 15 -21.40 -2.18 -22.44
N CYS A 16 -21.80 -0.92 -22.47
CA CYS A 16 -21.33 0.06 -23.44
C CYS A 16 -20.36 1.04 -22.77
N LEU A 17 -19.12 1.04 -23.24
CA LEU A 17 -18.04 1.89 -22.77
C LEU A 17 -17.75 2.98 -23.80
N LEU A 18 -17.52 4.19 -23.32
CA LEU A 18 -17.25 5.34 -24.19
C LEU A 18 -15.75 5.47 -24.43
N VAL A 19 -15.39 5.74 -25.68
CA VAL A 19 -14.00 5.91 -26.15
C VAL A 19 -13.94 7.05 -27.18
N ASN A 20 -12.76 7.66 -27.37
CA ASN A 20 -12.58 8.69 -28.42
C ASN A 20 -12.22 8.08 -29.78
N ASP A 21 -11.38 7.03 -29.80
CA ASP A 21 -11.00 6.29 -30.99
C ASP A 21 -11.35 4.81 -30.81
N VAL A 22 -12.35 4.37 -31.55
CA VAL A 22 -12.87 3.00 -31.51
C VAL A 22 -11.85 1.98 -32.00
N SER A 23 -11.05 2.32 -33.00
CA SER A 23 -10.06 1.41 -33.57
C SER A 23 -8.87 1.22 -32.63
N GLU A 24 -8.41 2.30 -32.02
CA GLU A 24 -7.38 2.26 -30.99
C GLU A 24 -7.87 1.48 -29.76
N ALA A 25 -9.09 1.75 -29.30
CA ALA A 25 -9.68 1.04 -28.18
C ALA A 25 -9.85 -0.45 -28.43
N ALA A 26 -10.35 -0.86 -29.60
CA ALA A 26 -10.45 -2.27 -29.95
C ALA A 26 -9.08 -2.98 -29.89
N ARG A 27 -8.02 -2.32 -30.39
CA ARG A 27 -6.65 -2.84 -30.34
C ARG A 27 -6.12 -2.93 -28.92
N PHE A 28 -6.35 -1.90 -28.10
CA PHE A 28 -5.98 -1.89 -26.69
C PHE A 28 -6.65 -3.05 -25.93
N TYR A 29 -7.96 -3.23 -26.09
CA TYR A 29 -8.71 -4.30 -25.42
C TYR A 29 -8.19 -5.69 -25.83
N GLY A 30 -7.80 -5.87 -27.09
CA GLY A 30 -7.19 -7.13 -27.51
C GLY A 30 -5.80 -7.37 -26.95
N GLN A 31 -4.94 -6.35 -26.96
CA GLN A 31 -3.56 -6.47 -26.49
C GLN A 31 -3.50 -6.60 -24.96
N ARG A 32 -4.17 -5.68 -24.24
CA ARG A 32 -4.12 -5.57 -22.79
C ARG A 32 -5.11 -6.49 -22.10
N PHE A 33 -6.38 -6.50 -22.52
CA PHE A 33 -7.42 -7.26 -21.81
C PHE A 33 -7.71 -8.63 -22.42
N GLY A 34 -7.02 -9.01 -23.49
CA GLY A 34 -7.14 -10.34 -24.09
C GLY A 34 -8.46 -10.60 -24.80
N PHE A 35 -9.13 -9.56 -25.31
CA PHE A 35 -10.27 -9.71 -26.21
C PHE A 35 -9.78 -10.13 -27.60
N ASP A 36 -10.21 -11.30 -28.07
CA ASP A 36 -9.64 -11.96 -29.25
C ASP A 36 -10.38 -11.64 -30.56
N ARG A 37 -11.51 -10.94 -30.47
CA ARG A 37 -12.30 -10.51 -31.64
C ARG A 37 -12.79 -9.08 -31.46
N ALA A 38 -12.85 -8.34 -32.56
CA ALA A 38 -13.42 -6.99 -32.62
C ALA A 38 -14.22 -6.83 -33.92
N ASP A 39 -15.53 -6.61 -33.81
CA ASP A 39 -16.38 -6.25 -34.94
C ASP A 39 -16.55 -4.74 -34.97
N ILE A 40 -15.91 -4.05 -35.92
CA ILE A 40 -15.95 -2.59 -36.05
C ILE A 40 -17.13 -2.18 -36.95
N VAL A 41 -17.83 -1.11 -36.56
CA VAL A 41 -19.00 -0.57 -37.26
C VAL A 41 -18.77 0.90 -37.62
N GLY A 42 -19.09 1.24 -38.87
CA GLY A 42 -19.01 2.61 -39.41
C GLY A 42 -17.71 2.92 -40.16
N ASP A 43 -17.76 3.97 -40.98
CA ASP A 43 -16.61 4.60 -41.63
C ASP A 43 -16.82 6.14 -41.62
N PRO A 44 -16.14 6.89 -40.73
CA PRO A 44 -15.16 6.42 -39.75
C PRO A 44 -15.79 5.50 -38.67
N PRO A 45 -14.99 4.64 -38.00
CA PRO A 45 -15.46 3.76 -36.93
C PRO A 45 -16.19 4.51 -35.81
N ILE A 46 -17.48 4.18 -35.60
CA ILE A 46 -18.32 4.78 -34.56
C ILE A 46 -18.57 3.83 -33.38
N ALA A 47 -18.38 2.52 -33.58
CA ALA A 47 -18.48 1.53 -32.52
C ALA A 47 -17.69 0.27 -32.84
N ALA A 48 -17.28 -0.48 -31.81
CA ALA A 48 -16.71 -1.81 -31.96
C ALA A 48 -17.26 -2.74 -30.87
N MET A 49 -17.64 -3.96 -31.27
CA MET A 49 -17.96 -5.03 -30.33
C MET A 49 -16.75 -5.91 -30.11
N VAL A 50 -16.08 -5.76 -28.97
CA VAL A 50 -14.95 -6.63 -28.59
C VAL A 50 -15.44 -7.85 -27.83
N ARG A 51 -14.87 -9.03 -28.09
CA ARG A 51 -15.24 -10.28 -27.41
C ARG A 51 -14.06 -11.03 -26.82
N ARG A 52 -14.33 -11.72 -25.72
CA ARG A 52 -13.43 -12.65 -25.03
C ARG A 52 -14.24 -13.85 -24.57
N GLY A 53 -14.22 -14.93 -25.34
CA GLY A 53 -15.15 -16.05 -25.14
C GLY A 53 -16.60 -15.58 -25.29
N ASP A 54 -17.45 -15.85 -24.30
CA ASP A 54 -18.86 -15.43 -24.30
C ASP A 54 -19.07 -14.00 -23.78
N CYS A 55 -18.03 -13.34 -23.24
CA CYS A 55 -18.09 -11.96 -22.81
C CYS A 55 -17.96 -11.02 -24.00
N ALA A 56 -18.81 -9.98 -24.04
CA ALA A 56 -18.75 -8.92 -25.03
C ALA A 56 -18.79 -7.56 -24.35
N ILE A 57 -18.10 -6.57 -24.93
CA ILE A 57 -18.16 -5.17 -24.55
C ILE A 57 -18.37 -4.35 -25.82
N LEU A 58 -19.32 -3.43 -25.79
CA LEU A 58 -19.50 -2.44 -26.83
C LEU A 58 -18.62 -1.24 -26.51
N LEU A 59 -17.68 -0.92 -27.38
CA LEU A 59 -16.90 0.32 -27.37
C LEU A 59 -17.60 1.30 -28.32
N GLN A 60 -17.94 2.49 -27.85
CA GLN A 60 -18.68 3.46 -28.64
C GLN A 60 -17.97 4.82 -28.66
N ALA A 61 -17.79 5.37 -29.85
CA ALA A 61 -17.23 6.71 -30.03
C ALA A 61 -18.12 7.75 -29.36
N VAL A 62 -17.50 8.68 -28.62
CA VAL A 62 -18.16 9.93 -28.23
C VAL A 62 -18.42 10.79 -29.47
N GLN A 63 -19.43 11.67 -29.43
CA GLN A 63 -19.71 12.55 -30.56
C GLN A 63 -18.50 13.44 -30.86
N PRO A 64 -18.12 13.60 -32.14
CA PRO A 64 -17.08 14.56 -32.52
C PRO A 64 -17.38 15.96 -31.98
N GLY A 65 -16.40 16.59 -31.34
CA GLY A 65 -16.54 17.91 -30.71
C GLY A 65 -16.95 17.89 -29.23
N LEU A 66 -17.20 16.71 -28.63
CA LEU A 66 -17.13 16.55 -27.18
C LEU A 66 -15.65 16.37 -26.79
N ASP A 67 -14.97 17.47 -26.47
CA ASP A 67 -13.61 17.45 -25.91
C ASP A 67 -13.66 17.01 -24.45
N LEU A 68 -13.85 15.70 -24.23
CA LEU A 68 -13.70 15.09 -22.91
C LEU A 68 -12.22 14.83 -22.65
N ALA A 69 -11.71 15.33 -21.53
CA ALA A 69 -10.33 15.04 -21.12
C ALA A 69 -10.15 13.53 -20.90
N PRO A 70 -8.92 12.99 -21.05
CA PRO A 70 -8.64 11.59 -20.69
C PRO A 70 -9.18 11.25 -19.31
N GLY A 71 -9.95 10.17 -19.19
CA GLY A 71 -10.60 9.76 -17.95
C GLY A 71 -11.99 10.34 -17.68
N GLU A 72 -12.45 11.35 -18.42
CA GLU A 72 -13.81 11.92 -18.28
C GLU A 72 -14.90 11.12 -19.00
N MET A 73 -14.52 10.12 -19.81
CA MET A 73 -15.45 9.26 -20.54
C MET A 73 -16.16 8.25 -19.63
N SER A 74 -15.55 7.94 -18.49
CA SER A 74 -16.17 7.11 -17.45
C SER A 74 -17.38 7.83 -16.84
N ARG A 75 -18.51 7.13 -16.72
CA ARG A 75 -19.76 7.73 -16.19
C ARG A 75 -19.73 7.94 -14.66
N ARG A 76 -18.57 7.71 -14.02
CA ARG A 76 -18.34 7.75 -12.57
C ARG A 76 -18.49 9.11 -11.91
N ARG A 77 -18.69 10.20 -12.65
CA ARG A 77 -18.94 11.54 -12.07
C ARG A 77 -20.09 11.58 -11.05
N HIS A 78 -21.03 10.63 -11.14
CA HIS A 78 -22.17 10.53 -10.23
C HIS A 78 -22.00 9.49 -9.09
N ALA A 79 -20.97 8.65 -9.16
CA ALA A 79 -20.69 7.62 -8.16
C ALA A 79 -19.20 7.25 -8.18
N GLY A 80 -18.44 7.79 -7.22
CA GLY A 80 -16.99 7.63 -7.13
C GLY A 80 -16.49 6.19 -6.99
N GLN A 81 -17.36 5.19 -6.81
CA GLN A 81 -17.05 3.75 -6.77
C GLN A 81 -17.74 2.93 -7.87
N ALA A 82 -18.41 3.58 -8.84
CA ALA A 82 -19.08 2.84 -9.90
C ALA A 82 -18.08 2.13 -10.83
N TRP A 83 -18.50 0.98 -11.32
CA TRP A 83 -17.84 0.28 -12.43
C TRP A 83 -18.55 0.63 -13.72
N ASP A 84 -17.79 0.86 -14.78
CA ASP A 84 -18.34 1.09 -16.12
C ASP A 84 -18.74 -0.26 -16.77
N ALA A 85 -18.07 -1.35 -16.38
CA ALA A 85 -18.46 -2.71 -16.72
C ALA A 85 -18.25 -3.67 -15.53
N PHE A 86 -19.18 -4.60 -15.35
CA PHE A 86 -19.07 -5.72 -14.43
C PHE A 86 -19.15 -7.04 -15.21
N ILE A 87 -18.14 -7.88 -15.03
CA ILE A 87 -17.99 -9.15 -15.75
C ILE A 87 -17.85 -10.27 -14.74
N GLU A 88 -18.81 -11.19 -14.76
CA GLU A 88 -18.74 -12.39 -13.95
C GLU A 88 -17.89 -13.47 -14.63
N VAL A 89 -16.95 -14.04 -13.90
CA VAL A 89 -16.06 -15.10 -14.37
C VAL A 89 -16.17 -16.33 -13.47
N ASP A 90 -16.00 -17.52 -14.04
CA ASP A 90 -16.05 -18.76 -13.24
C ASP A 90 -14.81 -18.94 -12.34
N ASN A 91 -13.68 -18.34 -12.73
CA ASN A 91 -12.43 -18.39 -11.98
C ASN A 91 -11.61 -17.15 -12.28
N LEU A 92 -11.33 -16.35 -11.25
CA LEU A 92 -10.64 -15.08 -11.42
C LEU A 92 -9.12 -15.22 -11.55
N ASP A 93 -8.52 -16.32 -11.06
CA ASP A 93 -7.05 -16.48 -11.05
C ASP A 93 -6.42 -16.49 -12.47
N PRO A 94 -6.95 -17.25 -13.46
CA PRO A 94 -6.42 -17.22 -14.82
C PRO A 94 -6.57 -15.87 -15.49
N ILE A 95 -7.69 -15.18 -15.25
CA ILE A 95 -7.96 -13.84 -15.79
C ILE A 95 -6.94 -12.85 -15.22
N ALA A 96 -6.76 -12.82 -13.90
CA ALA A 96 -5.80 -11.95 -13.24
C ALA A 96 -4.35 -12.25 -13.69
N LYS A 97 -3.98 -13.53 -13.87
CA LYS A 97 -2.66 -13.91 -14.39
C LYS A 97 -2.43 -13.40 -15.81
N ASP A 98 -3.41 -13.59 -16.69
CA ASP A 98 -3.36 -13.15 -18.09
C ASP A 98 -3.26 -11.61 -18.21
N LEU A 99 -4.09 -10.88 -17.46
CA LEU A 99 -4.05 -9.41 -17.41
C LEU A 99 -2.69 -8.88 -16.94
N ARG A 100 -2.10 -9.48 -15.89
CA ARG A 100 -0.73 -9.12 -15.45
C ARG A 100 0.32 -9.38 -16.52
N ALA A 101 0.24 -10.53 -17.20
CA ALA A 101 1.19 -10.88 -18.25
C ALA A 101 1.14 -9.91 -19.45
N ARG A 102 -0.03 -9.30 -19.69
CA ARG A 102 -0.26 -8.30 -20.74
C ARG A 102 0.06 -6.86 -20.30
N GLY A 103 0.57 -6.68 -19.08
CA GLY A 103 0.89 -5.38 -18.52
C GLY A 103 -0.33 -4.48 -18.32
N THR A 104 -1.52 -5.05 -18.10
CA THR A 104 -2.73 -4.29 -17.77
C THR A 104 -2.55 -3.49 -16.47
N GLN A 105 -3.04 -2.26 -16.45
CA GLN A 105 -3.18 -1.48 -15.22
C GLN A 105 -4.31 -2.05 -14.35
N ILE A 106 -3.93 -2.91 -13.42
CA ILE A 106 -4.82 -3.39 -12.35
C ILE A 106 -4.94 -2.27 -11.31
N GLN A 107 -6.14 -1.70 -11.19
CA GLN A 107 -6.44 -0.65 -10.24
C GLN A 107 -6.60 -1.22 -8.82
N VAL A 108 -7.33 -2.32 -8.71
CA VAL A 108 -7.56 -3.05 -7.45
C VAL A 108 -7.24 -4.51 -7.70
N GLY A 109 -6.36 -5.08 -6.88
CA GLY A 109 -6.04 -6.52 -6.91
C GLY A 109 -7.26 -7.39 -6.58
N ILE A 110 -7.08 -8.72 -6.56
CA ILE A 110 -8.18 -9.61 -6.15
C ILE A 110 -8.52 -9.30 -4.68
N GLY A 111 -9.72 -8.79 -4.43
CA GLY A 111 -10.22 -8.40 -3.13
C GLY A 111 -11.71 -8.68 -2.95
N ILE A 112 -12.24 -8.33 -1.78
CA ILE A 112 -13.65 -8.51 -1.41
C ILE A 112 -14.42 -7.24 -1.75
N THR A 113 -15.59 -7.37 -2.36
CA THR A 113 -16.53 -6.29 -2.69
C THR A 113 -17.93 -6.66 -2.24
N PHE A 114 -18.88 -5.73 -2.28
CA PHE A 114 -20.28 -6.00 -1.94
C PHE A 114 -20.98 -6.98 -2.88
N LEU A 115 -20.39 -7.31 -4.04
CA LEU A 115 -20.95 -8.25 -5.03
C LEU A 115 -20.24 -9.62 -5.07
N SER A 116 -18.96 -9.69 -4.69
CA SER A 116 -18.20 -10.94 -4.66
C SER A 116 -17.01 -10.83 -3.71
N ASP A 117 -16.68 -11.95 -3.06
CA ASP A 117 -15.47 -12.13 -2.23
C ASP A 117 -14.18 -12.08 -3.05
N ARG A 118 -14.30 -12.12 -4.38
CA ARG A 118 -13.18 -12.16 -5.31
C ARG A 118 -13.51 -11.28 -6.51
N THR A 119 -13.11 -10.01 -6.44
CA THR A 119 -13.23 -9.03 -7.51
C THR A 119 -11.86 -8.42 -7.81
N LEU A 120 -11.57 -8.22 -9.09
CA LEU A 120 -10.40 -7.53 -9.62
C LEU A 120 -10.88 -6.34 -10.44
N GLU A 121 -10.30 -5.16 -10.23
CA GLU A 121 -10.62 -3.99 -11.05
C GLU A 121 -9.44 -3.64 -11.97
N VAL A 122 -9.74 -3.42 -13.25
CA VAL A 122 -8.80 -2.89 -14.22
C VAL A 122 -9.30 -1.58 -14.79
N ARG A 123 -8.36 -0.72 -15.20
CA ARG A 123 -8.66 0.55 -15.84
C ARG A 123 -8.07 0.56 -17.26
N ASP A 124 -8.83 1.07 -18.23
CA ASP A 124 -8.34 1.32 -19.58
C ASP A 124 -7.74 2.73 -19.74
N ASP A 125 -7.19 3.04 -20.92
CA ASP A 125 -6.57 4.34 -21.20
C ASP A 125 -7.60 5.48 -21.30
N TRP A 126 -8.89 5.16 -21.46
CA TRP A 126 -10.01 6.11 -21.49
C TRP A 126 -10.60 6.37 -20.10
N GLY A 127 -10.11 5.67 -19.07
CA GLY A 127 -10.52 5.77 -17.67
C GLY A 127 -11.72 4.91 -17.28
N ASN A 128 -12.25 4.09 -18.19
CA ASN A 128 -13.29 3.12 -17.88
C ASN A 128 -12.75 2.09 -16.88
N VAL A 129 -13.54 1.74 -15.87
CA VAL A 129 -13.21 0.70 -14.89
C VAL A 129 -14.04 -0.54 -15.12
N ILE A 130 -13.36 -1.65 -15.37
CA ILE A 130 -13.96 -2.96 -15.56
C ILE A 130 -13.64 -3.83 -14.34
N ALA A 131 -14.70 -4.29 -13.68
CA ALA A 131 -14.61 -5.24 -12.59
C ALA A 131 -14.82 -6.67 -13.11
N PHE A 132 -13.85 -7.54 -12.85
CA PHE A 132 -14.00 -8.98 -13.02
C PHE A 132 -14.28 -9.60 -11.65
N ALA A 133 -15.45 -10.20 -11.48
CA ALA A 133 -15.86 -10.82 -10.24
C ALA A 133 -16.06 -12.32 -10.42
N GLU A 134 -15.55 -13.12 -9.48
CA GLU A 134 -15.81 -14.55 -9.49
C GLU A 134 -17.29 -14.79 -9.17
N ARG A 135 -17.99 -15.48 -10.07
CA ARG A 135 -19.41 -15.79 -9.99
C ARG A 135 -19.70 -16.54 -8.69
N PRO A 136 -20.75 -16.20 -7.92
CA PRO A 136 -21.14 -16.95 -6.72
C PRO A 136 -21.63 -18.37 -7.05
N VAL A 137 -20.67 -19.27 -7.29
CA VAL A 137 -20.69 -20.74 -7.36
C VAL A 137 -21.83 -21.43 -8.15
N SER A 138 -21.46 -22.02 -9.30
CA SER A 138 -22.15 -23.16 -9.93
C SER A 138 -21.59 -24.52 -9.41
N THR A 139 -22.34 -25.62 -9.58
CA THR A 139 -22.09 -26.97 -9.02
C THR A 139 -20.70 -27.58 -9.32
N ARG A 140 -20.05 -27.24 -10.44
CA ARG A 140 -18.66 -27.67 -10.74
C ARG A 140 -17.62 -26.94 -9.89
N ALA A 141 -17.85 -25.65 -9.62
CA ALA A 141 -17.05 -24.90 -8.66
C ALA A 141 -17.31 -25.43 -7.25
N SER A 142 -18.54 -25.85 -6.90
CA SER A 142 -18.83 -26.55 -5.63
C SER A 142 -18.03 -27.83 -5.50
N MET A 143 -17.83 -28.61 -6.58
CA MET A 143 -17.06 -29.86 -6.56
C MET A 143 -15.54 -29.60 -6.41
N ARG A 144 -14.99 -28.60 -7.11
CA ARG A 144 -13.61 -28.13 -6.87
C ARG A 144 -13.44 -27.51 -5.49
N ARG A 145 -14.47 -26.82 -4.97
CA ARG A 145 -14.52 -26.26 -3.61
C ARG A 145 -14.62 -27.38 -2.56
N LEU A 146 -15.34 -28.47 -2.83
CA LEU A 146 -15.41 -29.69 -2.03
C LEU A 146 -14.05 -30.41 -1.97
N ILE A 147 -13.37 -30.54 -3.11
CA ILE A 147 -12.01 -31.11 -3.15
C ILE A 147 -11.01 -30.18 -2.46
N ARG A 148 -11.13 -28.86 -2.64
CA ARG A 148 -10.30 -27.86 -1.92
C ARG A 148 -10.65 -27.73 -0.44
N SER A 149 -11.89 -28.00 -0.03
CA SER A 149 -12.36 -27.98 1.37
C SER A 149 -12.09 -29.29 2.08
N ALA A 150 -11.84 -30.38 1.35
CA ALA A 150 -11.34 -31.63 1.92
C ALA A 150 -9.96 -31.45 2.56
N VAL A 151 -9.17 -30.47 2.09
CA VAL A 151 -7.96 -30.02 2.77
C VAL A 151 -8.32 -28.87 3.72
N PRO A 152 -8.19 -29.03 5.05
CA PRO A 152 -8.48 -27.98 6.01
C PRO A 152 -7.79 -26.67 5.64
N ASN A 153 -8.49 -25.53 5.76
CA ASN A 153 -7.94 -24.20 5.44
C ASN A 153 -6.58 -23.96 6.11
N ARG A 154 -6.43 -24.45 7.35
CA ARG A 154 -5.19 -24.43 8.10
C ARG A 154 -4.04 -25.09 7.36
N MET A 155 -4.22 -26.29 6.84
CA MET A 155 -3.17 -27.02 6.11
C MET A 155 -2.80 -26.32 4.81
N ARG A 156 -3.78 -25.74 4.10
CA ARG A 156 -3.51 -24.93 2.89
C ARG A 156 -2.68 -23.69 3.22
N HIS A 157 -3.02 -23.01 4.32
CA HIS A 157 -2.28 -21.85 4.80
C HIS A 157 -0.86 -22.24 5.23
N GLU A 158 -0.70 -23.33 5.97
CA GLU A 158 0.62 -23.86 6.40
C GLU A 158 1.50 -24.23 5.21
N VAL A 159 0.95 -24.90 4.18
CA VAL A 159 1.71 -25.21 2.95
C VAL A 159 2.08 -23.95 2.17
N ALA A 160 1.16 -22.99 2.05
CA ALA A 160 1.44 -21.73 1.36
C ALA A 160 2.50 -20.91 2.11
N GLN A 161 2.41 -20.86 3.44
CA GLN A 161 3.40 -20.22 4.31
C GLN A 161 4.75 -20.90 4.17
N TRP A 162 4.82 -22.23 4.27
CA TRP A 162 6.08 -22.97 4.10
C TRP A 162 6.77 -22.70 2.76
N ARG A 163 6.01 -22.61 1.66
CA ARG A 163 6.56 -22.26 0.34
C ARG A 163 7.15 -20.84 0.34
N ARG A 164 6.43 -19.87 0.92
CA ARG A 164 6.90 -18.49 1.05
C ARG A 164 8.15 -18.42 1.92
N ASP A 165 8.12 -19.03 3.10
CA ASP A 165 9.25 -19.08 4.02
C ASP A 165 10.48 -19.62 3.32
N ARG A 166 10.32 -20.66 2.49
CA ARG A 166 11.42 -21.25 1.72
C ARG A 166 11.99 -20.30 0.66
N GLU A 167 11.16 -19.56 -0.06
CA GLU A 167 11.60 -18.52 -1.00
C GLU A 167 12.34 -17.39 -0.25
N GLU A 168 11.79 -17.00 0.90
CA GLU A 168 12.29 -15.91 1.74
C GLU A 168 13.58 -16.27 2.47
N GLN A 169 13.85 -17.55 2.76
CA GLN A 169 15.05 -17.99 3.48
C GLN A 169 16.36 -17.54 2.82
N VAL A 170 16.44 -17.52 1.48
CA VAL A 170 17.67 -17.09 0.78
C VAL A 170 17.92 -15.62 1.08
N HIS A 171 16.90 -14.78 0.96
CA HIS A 171 16.98 -13.35 1.21
C HIS A 171 17.20 -13.01 2.68
N LEU A 172 16.60 -13.78 3.60
CA LEU A 172 16.86 -13.63 5.03
C LEU A 172 18.34 -13.89 5.36
N ARG A 173 18.98 -14.88 4.72
CA ARG A 173 20.43 -15.13 4.90
C ARG A 173 21.27 -13.97 4.35
N GLU A 174 20.91 -13.46 3.18
CA GLU A 174 21.60 -12.31 2.57
C GLU A 174 21.51 -11.07 3.47
N ILE A 175 20.33 -10.76 4.01
CA ILE A 175 20.14 -9.65 4.96
C ILE A 175 20.90 -9.88 6.26
N LYS A 176 20.92 -11.11 6.79
CA LYS A 176 21.73 -11.44 7.97
C LYS A 176 23.20 -11.13 7.75
N THR A 177 23.76 -11.56 6.62
CA THR A 177 25.14 -11.27 6.26
C THR A 177 25.36 -9.76 6.09
N PHE A 178 24.44 -9.06 5.43
CA PHE A 178 24.51 -7.61 5.27
C PHE A 178 24.48 -6.86 6.61
N CYS A 179 23.52 -7.15 7.50
CA CYS A 179 23.38 -6.49 8.79
C CYS A 179 24.58 -6.77 9.71
N ALA A 180 25.13 -7.99 9.66
CA ALA A 180 26.33 -8.35 10.41
C ALA A 180 27.59 -7.61 9.93
N GLY A 181 27.59 -7.08 8.70
CA GLY A 181 28.68 -6.28 8.13
C GLY A 181 28.49 -4.76 8.27
N LEU A 182 27.49 -4.28 9.02
CA LEU A 182 27.33 -2.86 9.30
C LEU A 182 28.30 -2.42 10.40
N ASP A 183 29.11 -1.41 10.11
CA ASP A 183 30.20 -0.97 11.01
C ASP A 183 29.75 -0.01 12.13
N ARG A 184 28.50 0.46 12.07
CA ARG A 184 27.97 1.48 12.99
C ARG A 184 26.83 0.89 13.84
N PRO A 185 26.73 1.26 15.13
CA PRO A 185 25.64 0.80 15.98
C PRO A 185 24.32 1.49 15.59
N ASP A 186 23.23 1.01 16.20
CA ASP A 186 21.90 1.62 16.16
C ASP A 186 21.43 2.05 14.75
N PRO A 187 21.42 1.12 13.77
CA PRO A 187 21.01 1.44 12.40
C PRO A 187 19.55 1.90 12.37
N PHE A 188 19.25 2.93 11.60
CA PHE A 188 17.90 3.28 11.19
C PHE A 188 17.65 2.73 9.80
N TYR A 189 16.74 1.77 9.67
CA TYR A 189 16.38 1.18 8.39
C TYR A 189 15.29 1.98 7.70
N MET A 190 15.47 2.22 6.39
CA MET A 190 14.48 2.84 5.53
C MET A 190 14.14 1.87 4.40
N PHE A 191 12.91 1.37 4.40
CA PHE A 191 12.43 0.36 3.46
C PHE A 191 11.65 0.99 2.30
N PHE A 192 11.87 0.50 1.08
CA PHE A 192 11.10 0.91 -0.09
C PHE A 192 11.12 -0.11 -1.21
N THR A 193 10.16 0.06 -2.12
CA THR A 193 10.02 -0.75 -3.34
C THR A 193 10.48 0.02 -4.57
N GLU A 194 10.65 -0.71 -5.67
CA GLU A 194 10.95 -0.18 -7.00
C GLU A 194 10.09 1.05 -7.36
N GLY A 195 10.71 2.10 -7.91
CA GLY A 195 10.00 3.26 -8.43
C GLY A 195 9.78 4.39 -7.41
N LEU A 196 10.40 4.33 -6.22
CA LEU A 196 10.24 5.29 -5.13
C LEU A 196 11.53 6.07 -4.79
N LEU A 197 12.51 6.14 -5.70
CA LEU A 197 13.78 6.85 -5.46
C LEU A 197 13.59 8.31 -5.05
N HIS A 198 12.59 9.00 -5.59
CA HIS A 198 12.30 10.39 -5.25
C HIS A 198 11.91 10.57 -3.79
N TRP A 199 11.12 9.65 -3.22
CA TRP A 199 10.80 9.68 -1.79
C TRP A 199 12.04 9.42 -0.93
N VAL A 200 12.79 8.36 -1.26
CA VAL A 200 14.02 7.99 -0.54
C VAL A 200 15.02 9.13 -0.51
N ALA A 201 15.31 9.74 -1.67
CA ALA A 201 16.29 10.81 -1.77
C ALA A 201 15.85 12.06 -0.98
N GLN A 202 14.56 12.42 -1.05
CA GLN A 202 14.03 13.60 -0.37
C GLN A 202 13.94 13.41 1.16
N ALA A 203 13.63 12.21 1.65
CA ALA A 203 13.70 11.93 3.08
C ALA A 203 15.14 11.81 3.57
N ALA A 204 15.99 11.05 2.86
CA ALA A 204 17.37 10.78 3.27
C ALA A 204 18.26 12.02 3.30
N ARG A 205 18.01 13.05 2.47
CA ARG A 205 18.78 14.31 2.52
C ARG A 205 18.60 15.08 3.83
N LEU A 206 17.50 14.84 4.54
CA LEU A 206 17.22 15.47 5.83
C LEU A 206 17.79 14.66 7.01
N VAL A 207 18.27 13.44 6.74
CA VAL A 207 18.91 12.60 7.74
C VAL A 207 20.41 12.94 7.79
N PRO A 208 20.95 13.36 8.94
CA PRO A 208 22.35 13.74 9.06
C PRO A 208 23.33 12.61 8.67
N PRO A 209 24.52 12.91 8.13
CA PRO A 209 25.50 11.90 7.74
C PRO A 209 25.97 11.02 8.91
N GLU A 210 25.97 11.55 10.13
CA GLU A 210 26.32 10.85 11.35
C GLU A 210 25.23 9.87 11.82
N VAL A 211 23.99 9.97 11.34
CA VAL A 211 22.98 8.94 11.62
C VAL A 211 23.30 7.71 10.77
N ASN A 212 23.26 6.52 11.38
CA ASN A 212 23.47 5.25 10.70
C ASN A 212 22.23 4.84 9.87
N LEU A 213 21.89 5.64 8.85
CA LEU A 213 20.79 5.35 7.94
C LEU A 213 21.18 4.23 6.98
N VAL A 214 20.38 3.17 6.95
CA VAL A 214 20.56 1.98 6.10
C VAL A 214 19.35 1.78 5.21
N LEU A 215 19.58 1.62 3.91
CA LEU A 215 18.53 1.48 2.91
C LEU A 215 18.22 0.00 2.65
N ILE A 216 16.94 -0.37 2.70
CA ILE A 216 16.46 -1.70 2.33
C ILE A 216 15.52 -1.57 1.13
N GLY A 217 16.03 -1.92 -0.04
CA GLY A 217 15.26 -1.96 -1.27
C GLY A 217 14.55 -3.30 -1.46
N SER A 218 13.39 -3.29 -2.12
CA SER A 218 12.66 -4.48 -2.54
C SER A 218 12.44 -4.45 -4.05
N LYS A 219 13.07 -5.42 -4.73
CA LYS A 219 13.03 -5.61 -6.18
C LYS A 219 13.47 -4.36 -6.96
N LEU A 220 14.46 -3.63 -6.46
CA LEU A 220 15.01 -2.48 -7.19
C LEU A 220 15.70 -2.94 -8.48
N SER A 221 15.61 -2.12 -9.53
CA SER A 221 16.37 -2.36 -10.75
C SER A 221 17.86 -2.09 -10.54
N GLU A 222 18.73 -2.64 -11.41
CA GLU A 222 20.17 -2.35 -11.36
C GLU A 222 20.48 -0.85 -11.48
N GLU A 223 19.69 -0.14 -12.29
CA GLU A 223 19.79 1.30 -12.48
C GLU A 223 19.49 2.06 -11.19
N GLU A 224 18.46 1.65 -10.44
CA GLU A 224 18.14 2.27 -9.14
C GLU A 224 19.20 1.99 -8.08
N VAL A 225 19.69 0.75 -8.02
CA VAL A 225 20.75 0.36 -7.09
C VAL A 225 22.01 1.20 -7.33
N ARG A 226 22.40 1.37 -8.61
CA ARG A 226 23.53 2.22 -8.99
C ARG A 226 23.29 3.67 -8.62
N TRP A 227 22.11 4.20 -8.94
CA TRP A 227 21.75 5.58 -8.64
C TRP A 227 21.84 5.88 -7.14
N LEU A 228 21.32 5.01 -6.28
CA LEU A 228 21.40 5.15 -4.82
C LEU A 228 22.84 5.16 -4.29
N ALA A 229 23.69 4.29 -4.83
CA ALA A 229 25.09 4.22 -4.46
C ALA A 229 25.84 5.53 -4.80
N GLU A 230 25.51 6.14 -5.94
CA GLU A 230 26.12 7.38 -6.43
C GLU A 230 25.62 8.63 -5.70
N HIS A 231 24.30 8.72 -5.44
CA HIS A 231 23.64 9.96 -5.03
C HIS A 231 23.26 10.01 -3.55
N VAL A 232 22.85 8.89 -2.95
CA VAL A 232 22.40 8.84 -1.54
C VAL A 232 23.53 8.42 -0.60
N LYS A 233 24.46 7.59 -1.08
CA LYS A 233 25.71 7.20 -0.37
C LYS A 233 25.46 6.65 1.04
N ARG A 234 24.46 5.79 1.17
CA ARG A 234 24.14 5.03 2.39
C ARG A 234 24.32 3.53 2.14
N PRO A 235 24.62 2.71 3.17
CA PRO A 235 24.59 1.26 3.04
C PRO A 235 23.24 0.80 2.47
N LEU A 236 23.27 -0.05 1.44
CA LEU A 236 22.08 -0.51 0.73
C LEU A 236 22.08 -2.03 0.62
N HIS A 237 20.94 -2.63 0.94
CA HIS A 237 20.63 -4.01 0.59
C HIS A 237 19.37 -4.07 -0.28
N ASN A 238 19.47 -4.71 -1.44
CA ASN A 238 18.33 -4.92 -2.34
C ASN A 238 17.84 -6.37 -2.24
N ILE A 239 16.66 -6.56 -1.66
CA ILE A 239 15.96 -7.83 -1.60
C ILE A 239 15.43 -8.12 -3.00
N ARG A 240 16.02 -9.11 -3.67
CA ARG A 240 15.68 -9.44 -5.07
C ARG A 240 14.25 -9.96 -5.23
N LEU A 241 13.72 -10.59 -4.19
CA LEU A 241 12.30 -10.92 -4.09
C LEU A 241 11.51 -9.64 -3.77
N GLY A 242 10.46 -9.37 -4.53
CA GLY A 242 9.50 -8.33 -4.16
C GLY A 242 8.80 -8.71 -2.86
N VAL A 243 9.19 -8.06 -1.77
CA VAL A 243 8.64 -8.19 -0.42
C VAL A 243 7.96 -6.89 0.01
N ASP A 244 7.13 -6.98 1.05
CA ASP A 244 6.47 -5.85 1.69
C ASP A 244 7.20 -5.42 2.97
N ASP A 245 6.61 -4.45 3.67
CA ASP A 245 7.05 -3.95 4.96
C ASP A 245 6.98 -5.03 6.04
N ASN A 246 5.91 -5.84 6.09
CA ASN A 246 5.79 -6.95 7.05
C ASN A 246 6.97 -7.94 6.98
N THR A 247 7.26 -8.44 5.77
CA THR A 247 8.38 -9.37 5.58
C THR A 247 9.71 -8.68 5.90
N THR A 248 9.85 -7.39 5.57
CA THR A 248 11.05 -6.62 5.90
C THR A 248 11.22 -6.48 7.40
N TRP A 249 10.17 -6.16 8.16
CA TRP A 249 10.19 -6.14 9.61
C TRP A 249 10.57 -7.49 10.21
N GLU A 250 9.98 -8.58 9.73
CA GLU A 250 10.34 -9.95 10.16
C GLU A 250 11.82 -10.26 9.87
N PHE A 251 12.33 -9.83 8.72
CA PHE A 251 13.74 -9.97 8.38
C PHE A 251 14.65 -9.16 9.30
N LEU A 252 14.32 -7.90 9.59
CA LEU A 252 15.12 -7.04 10.46
C LEU A 252 15.18 -7.57 11.89
N PHE A 253 14.06 -8.04 12.46
CA PHE A 253 14.05 -8.69 13.78
C PHE A 253 14.85 -9.99 13.79
N ALA A 254 14.85 -10.74 12.69
CA ALA A 254 15.59 -11.98 12.58
C ALA A 254 17.09 -11.76 12.30
N ALA A 255 17.47 -10.67 11.66
CA ALA A 255 18.82 -10.40 11.18
C ALA A 255 19.68 -9.58 12.14
N ASN A 256 19.07 -8.65 12.88
CA ASN A 256 19.80 -7.80 13.80
C ASN A 256 20.22 -8.53 15.08
N ASN A 257 21.32 -8.06 15.65
CA ASN A 257 21.82 -8.47 16.97
C ASN A 257 21.82 -7.31 17.99
N SER A 258 21.52 -6.10 17.54
CA SER A 258 21.39 -4.89 18.35
C SER A 258 20.01 -4.27 18.19
N ASN A 259 19.72 -3.27 19.01
CA ASN A 259 18.59 -2.39 18.80
C ASN A 259 18.72 -1.70 17.43
N PHE A 260 17.59 -1.31 16.86
CA PHE A 260 17.58 -0.64 15.57
C PHE A 260 16.35 0.26 15.44
N GLY A 261 16.48 1.28 14.61
CA GLY A 261 15.41 2.17 14.21
C GLY A 261 14.80 1.78 12.88
N TYR A 262 13.61 2.28 12.64
CA TYR A 262 12.92 2.23 11.36
C TYR A 262 12.36 3.61 11.04
N LEU A 263 12.50 4.02 9.79
CA LEU A 263 12.07 5.31 9.27
C LEU A 263 11.39 5.09 7.91
N ASP A 264 10.12 5.45 7.80
CA ASP A 264 9.42 5.38 6.51
C ASP A 264 9.97 6.41 5.50
N ILE A 265 9.91 6.07 4.22
CA ILE A 265 10.44 6.90 3.12
C ILE A 265 9.71 8.22 2.90
N ASP A 266 8.52 8.35 3.46
CA ASP A 266 7.69 9.55 3.45
C ASP A 266 7.59 10.20 4.83
N CYS A 267 8.52 9.84 5.73
CA CYS A 267 8.75 10.49 7.00
C CYS A 267 9.97 11.42 6.93
N PHE A 268 9.72 12.73 6.99
CA PHE A 268 10.71 13.80 6.97
C PHE A 268 11.04 14.24 8.40
N VAL A 269 12.23 13.89 8.89
CA VAL A 269 12.72 14.29 10.22
C VAL A 269 13.43 15.64 10.10
N LEU A 270 12.83 16.70 10.63
CA LEU A 270 13.34 18.08 10.53
C LEU A 270 14.24 18.45 11.71
N ALA A 271 14.03 17.83 12.87
CA ALA A 271 14.83 17.96 14.09
C ALA A 271 15.78 16.75 14.24
N PRO A 272 17.06 16.88 13.84
CA PRO A 272 18.01 15.76 13.81
C PRO A 272 18.30 15.14 15.17
N GLU A 273 18.18 15.90 16.26
CA GLU A 273 18.34 15.42 17.64
C GLU A 273 17.35 14.30 18.01
N LEU A 274 16.25 14.16 17.26
CA LEU A 274 15.30 13.07 17.46
C LEU A 274 15.94 11.70 17.23
N PHE A 275 16.92 11.57 16.33
CA PHE A 275 17.59 10.28 16.12
C PHE A 275 18.32 9.83 17.38
N GLU A 276 19.05 10.73 18.05
CA GLU A 276 19.75 10.43 19.30
C GLU A 276 18.75 10.13 20.44
N GLN A 277 17.67 10.91 20.54
CA GLN A 277 16.65 10.68 21.57
C GLN A 277 15.93 9.33 21.38
N MET A 278 15.71 8.92 20.13
CA MET A 278 15.10 7.63 19.80
C MET A 278 16.00 6.45 20.18
N THR A 279 17.33 6.57 20.09
CA THR A 279 18.26 5.49 20.48
C THR A 279 18.40 5.33 21.99
N GLN A 280 18.05 6.34 22.79
CA GLN A 280 18.03 6.30 24.25
C GLN A 280 16.83 5.45 24.77
N ILE A 281 16.94 4.12 24.64
CA ILE A 281 15.89 3.18 25.01
C ILE A 281 16.21 2.43 26.31
N ASN A 282 15.25 2.43 27.26
CA ASN A 282 15.38 1.72 28.52
C ASN A 282 15.20 0.19 28.31
N PRO A 283 15.92 -0.69 29.03
CA PRO A 283 15.72 -2.15 28.97
C PRO A 283 14.27 -2.64 29.17
N GLU A 284 13.43 -1.89 29.90
CA GLU A 284 12.01 -2.20 30.14
C GLU A 284 11.07 -1.68 29.03
N VAL A 285 11.60 -0.89 28.10
CA VAL A 285 10.86 -0.33 26.97
C VAL A 285 11.09 -1.21 25.74
N ALA A 286 10.01 -1.67 25.12
CA ALA A 286 10.03 -2.46 23.89
C ALA A 286 10.24 -1.60 22.64
N VAL A 287 9.66 -0.40 22.64
CA VAL A 287 9.68 0.54 21.50
C VAL A 287 9.76 1.98 22.00
N ASN A 288 10.70 2.76 21.48
CA ASN A 288 10.66 4.22 21.50
C ASN A 288 9.90 4.70 20.25
N ALA A 289 8.97 5.63 20.42
CA ALA A 289 8.16 6.14 19.32
C ALA A 289 7.89 7.64 19.45
N ILE A 290 7.73 8.29 18.29
CA ILE A 290 7.32 9.69 18.21
C ILE A 290 5.80 9.83 18.18
N TRP A 291 5.13 9.03 17.36
CA TRP A 291 3.68 8.98 17.28
C TRP A 291 3.14 7.72 17.94
N THR A 292 2.10 7.92 18.73
CA THR A 292 1.37 6.82 19.34
C THR A 292 -0.12 7.07 19.31
N TYR A 293 -0.91 6.01 19.37
CA TYR A 293 -2.33 6.07 19.73
C TYR A 293 -2.58 5.17 20.93
N ASP A 294 -3.58 5.50 21.74
CA ASP A 294 -3.87 4.74 22.95
C ASP A 294 -4.82 3.57 22.69
N THR A 295 -4.56 2.46 23.38
CA THR A 295 -5.57 1.44 23.64
C THR A 295 -6.65 1.97 24.59
N ASP A 296 -7.75 1.25 24.73
CA ASP A 296 -8.85 1.63 25.65
C ASP A 296 -8.39 1.76 27.12
N ASP A 297 -7.31 1.07 27.50
CA ASP A 297 -6.71 1.12 28.83
C ASP A 297 -5.49 2.05 28.93
N GLY A 298 -5.32 2.96 27.96
CA GLY A 298 -4.33 4.04 27.99
C GLY A 298 -2.90 3.60 27.73
N LYS A 299 -2.69 2.41 27.15
CA LYS A 299 -1.35 1.96 26.75
C LYS A 299 -1.01 2.51 25.36
N PRO A 300 0.11 3.22 25.21
CA PRO A 300 0.49 3.77 23.91
C PRO A 300 0.94 2.68 22.94
N ILE A 301 0.35 2.64 21.76
CA ILE A 301 0.82 1.84 20.62
C ILE A 301 1.62 2.75 19.70
N ALA A 302 2.90 2.44 19.52
CA ALA A 302 3.78 3.08 18.56
C ALA A 302 3.31 2.85 17.13
N CYS A 303 3.32 3.92 16.34
CA CYS A 303 3.22 3.85 14.89
C CYS A 303 4.56 3.43 14.28
N THR A 304 4.52 2.86 13.08
CA THR A 304 5.71 2.31 12.40
C THR A 304 6.62 3.36 11.80
N HIS A 305 6.10 4.56 11.48
CA HIS A 305 6.76 5.49 10.57
C HIS A 305 8.08 6.09 11.08
N PHE A 306 8.24 6.20 12.41
CA PHE A 306 9.51 6.51 13.05
C PHE A 306 9.57 5.87 14.43
N ALA A 307 10.18 4.68 14.50
CA ALA A 307 10.21 3.83 15.68
C ALA A 307 11.63 3.30 15.96
N PHE A 308 11.95 3.06 17.22
CA PHE A 308 13.21 2.43 17.62
C PHE A 308 12.95 1.23 18.52
N ILE A 309 13.46 0.07 18.12
CA ILE A 309 13.11 -1.23 18.68
C ILE A 309 14.17 -1.70 19.66
N ASN A 310 13.73 -2.08 20.86
CA ASN A 310 14.55 -2.82 21.81
C ASN A 310 14.54 -4.31 21.45
N LEU A 311 15.59 -4.76 20.76
CA LEU A 311 15.65 -6.14 20.30
C LEU A 311 15.83 -7.13 21.46
N GLN A 312 16.38 -6.70 22.60
CA GLN A 312 16.51 -7.55 23.79
C GLN A 312 15.13 -7.95 24.34
N VAL A 313 14.14 -7.05 24.29
CA VAL A 313 12.75 -7.37 24.64
C VAL A 313 12.20 -8.43 23.70
N ALA A 314 12.37 -8.28 22.38
CA ALA A 314 11.93 -9.28 21.42
C ALA A 314 12.56 -10.67 21.68
N ARG A 315 13.87 -10.72 22.00
CA ARG A 315 14.56 -11.98 22.37
C ARG A 315 14.03 -12.56 23.69
N ALA A 316 13.75 -11.73 24.68
CA ALA A 316 13.15 -12.17 25.94
C ALA A 316 11.74 -12.77 25.73
N LEU A 317 10.91 -12.14 24.89
CA LEU A 317 9.60 -12.68 24.51
C LEU A 317 9.72 -14.00 23.74
N GLN A 318 10.73 -14.13 22.87
CA GLN A 318 11.00 -15.37 22.14
C GLN A 318 11.36 -16.51 23.11
N ALA A 319 12.28 -16.25 24.05
CA ALA A 319 12.70 -17.21 25.06
C ALA A 319 11.52 -17.68 25.96
N ARG A 320 10.57 -16.79 26.23
CA ARG A 320 9.35 -17.11 26.99
C ARG A 320 8.27 -17.79 26.14
N GLY A 321 8.42 -17.83 24.81
CA GLY A 321 7.39 -18.34 23.89
C GLY A 321 6.13 -17.46 23.86
N THR A 322 6.28 -16.16 24.13
CA THR A 322 5.22 -15.14 24.09
C THR A 322 5.39 -14.17 22.93
N TYR A 323 6.45 -14.32 22.13
CA TYR A 323 6.72 -13.50 20.97
C TYR A 323 5.60 -13.55 19.91
N MET A 324 5.29 -12.38 19.37
CA MET A 324 4.53 -12.19 18.15
C MET A 324 5.42 -11.45 17.16
N THR A 325 5.46 -11.89 15.91
CA THR A 325 6.28 -11.24 14.89
C THR A 325 5.77 -9.84 14.59
N PRO A 326 6.61 -8.93 14.11
CA PRO A 326 6.21 -7.58 13.71
C PRO A 326 5.49 -7.58 12.35
N ALA A 327 4.39 -8.31 12.23
CA ALA A 327 3.58 -8.43 11.02
C ALA A 327 2.10 -8.14 11.31
N ASN A 328 1.29 -7.99 10.26
CA ASN A 328 -0.16 -7.93 10.44
C ASN A 328 -0.72 -9.25 10.98
N TYR A 329 -1.73 -9.19 11.86
CA TYR A 329 -2.46 -10.37 12.34
C TYR A 329 -3.97 -10.22 12.19
N ASP A 330 -4.63 -11.30 11.80
CA ASP A 330 -6.10 -11.40 11.82
C ASP A 330 -6.54 -12.83 12.18
N TRP A 331 -7.83 -13.09 12.11
CA TRP A 331 -8.39 -14.37 12.56
C TRP A 331 -8.36 -15.47 11.50
N ILE A 332 -8.16 -15.12 10.22
CA ILE A 332 -8.36 -16.02 9.09
C ILE A 332 -7.16 -16.10 8.13
N GLY A 333 -6.11 -15.33 8.40
CA GLY A 333 -4.93 -15.21 7.56
C GLY A 333 -5.23 -14.49 6.25
N SER A 334 -5.92 -13.35 6.30
CA SER A 334 -6.30 -12.59 5.10
C SER A 334 -5.07 -12.11 4.33
N ASN A 335 -5.23 -11.97 3.01
CA ASN A 335 -4.26 -11.28 2.17
C ASN A 335 -4.65 -9.81 2.05
N LEU A 336 -3.74 -8.91 2.42
CA LEU A 336 -3.90 -7.48 2.27
C LEU A 336 -3.32 -7.04 0.91
N ALA A 337 -3.87 -7.58 -0.19
CA ALA A 337 -3.37 -7.38 -1.56
C ALA A 337 -3.19 -5.90 -1.95
N LEU A 338 -3.95 -5.02 -1.31
CA LEU A 338 -3.90 -3.58 -1.52
C LEU A 338 -2.52 -3.01 -1.14
N LEU A 339 -1.92 -3.50 -0.05
CA LEU A 339 -0.58 -3.09 0.38
C LEU A 339 0.45 -3.71 -0.56
N HIS A 340 0.49 -5.05 -0.61
CA HIS A 340 1.34 -5.78 -1.54
C HIS A 340 0.77 -7.19 -1.79
N PRO A 341 0.96 -7.81 -2.97
CA PRO A 341 0.38 -9.12 -3.27
C PRO A 341 0.84 -10.25 -2.33
N ARG A 342 1.96 -10.06 -1.64
CA ARG A 342 2.51 -11.01 -0.66
C ARG A 342 2.19 -10.67 0.79
N THR A 343 1.41 -9.63 1.07
CA THR A 343 1.01 -9.26 2.43
C THR A 343 -0.05 -10.22 2.95
N TRP A 344 0.36 -11.14 3.82
CA TRP A 344 -0.54 -12.09 4.47
C TRP A 344 -0.51 -11.89 5.97
N CYS A 345 -1.69 -11.66 6.53
CA CYS A 345 -1.87 -11.65 7.97
C CYS A 345 -1.47 -13.00 8.57
N ARG A 346 -0.78 -12.95 9.70
CA ARG A 346 -0.49 -14.10 10.54
C ARG A 346 -1.73 -14.42 11.38
N ILE A 347 -1.92 -15.69 11.74
CA ILE A 347 -3.04 -16.11 12.59
C ILE A 347 -2.51 -16.29 14.02
N PRO A 348 -3.04 -15.55 15.03
CA PRO A 348 -2.63 -15.76 16.40
C PRO A 348 -2.93 -17.19 16.88
N THR A 349 -1.94 -17.84 17.48
CA THR A 349 -2.10 -19.15 18.15
C THR A 349 -2.99 -19.02 19.39
N SER A 350 -3.54 -20.13 19.89
CA SER A 350 -4.36 -20.11 21.12
C SER A 350 -3.63 -19.49 22.31
N ARG A 351 -2.32 -19.76 22.44
CA ARG A 351 -1.47 -19.18 23.49
C ARG A 351 -1.33 -17.66 23.33
N GLN A 352 -1.09 -17.18 22.11
CA GLN A 352 -1.01 -15.75 21.84
C GLN A 352 -2.35 -15.05 22.08
N ARG A 353 -3.49 -15.68 21.71
CA ARG A 353 -4.83 -15.13 22.01
C ARG A 353 -5.06 -14.96 23.51
N GLN A 354 -4.76 -15.99 24.29
CA GLN A 354 -4.88 -15.93 25.76
C GLN A 354 -3.97 -14.85 26.36
N MET A 355 -2.78 -14.66 25.80
CA MET A 355 -1.87 -13.59 26.21
C MET A 355 -2.42 -12.21 25.87
N LEU A 356 -2.90 -12.00 24.65
CA LEU A 356 -3.48 -10.73 24.20
C LEU A 356 -4.71 -10.35 25.04
N LEU A 357 -5.55 -11.31 25.41
CA LEU A 357 -6.71 -11.09 26.30
C LEU A 357 -6.33 -10.62 27.72
N ARG A 358 -5.05 -10.62 28.10
CA ARG A 358 -4.59 -10.02 29.37
C ARG A 358 -4.48 -8.50 29.29
N VAL A 359 -4.41 -7.96 28.09
CA VAL A 359 -4.17 -6.53 27.82
C VAL A 359 -5.17 -5.93 26.83
N LEU A 360 -6.15 -6.71 26.38
CA LEU A 360 -7.19 -6.28 25.45
C LEU A 360 -8.54 -6.85 25.85
N PRO A 361 -9.64 -6.11 25.61
CA PRO A 361 -10.98 -6.63 25.81
C PRO A 361 -11.30 -7.73 24.80
N PRO A 362 -12.12 -8.73 25.18
CA PRO A 362 -12.69 -9.69 24.24
C PRO A 362 -13.83 -9.08 23.42
N ASP A 363 -14.02 -9.56 22.20
CA ASP A 363 -15.23 -9.39 21.40
C ASP A 363 -16.33 -10.41 21.78
N ASP A 364 -17.47 -10.35 21.10
CA ASP A 364 -18.61 -11.28 21.30
C ASP A 364 -18.26 -12.76 21.06
N HIS A 365 -17.12 -13.05 20.44
CA HIS A 365 -16.61 -14.38 20.19
C HIS A 365 -15.43 -14.76 21.11
N GLY A 366 -15.13 -13.94 22.12
CA GLY A 366 -14.03 -14.14 23.05
C GLY A 366 -12.64 -13.92 22.44
N ARG A 367 -12.53 -13.20 21.32
CA ARG A 367 -11.26 -12.85 20.66
C ARG A 367 -10.81 -11.47 21.10
N PRO A 368 -9.50 -11.22 21.30
CA PRO A 368 -9.03 -9.88 21.68
C PRO A 368 -9.30 -8.88 20.56
N ILE A 369 -9.89 -7.73 20.89
CA ILE A 369 -10.20 -6.67 19.92
C ILE A 369 -8.91 -5.92 19.56
N PRO A 370 -8.53 -5.80 18.27
CA PRO A 370 -7.40 -4.95 17.87
C PRO A 370 -7.63 -3.50 18.30
N PRO A 371 -6.60 -2.80 18.83
CA PRO A 371 -6.77 -1.42 19.26
C PRO A 371 -6.98 -0.47 18.07
N GLY A 372 -7.57 0.70 18.34
CA GLY A 372 -7.79 1.75 17.33
C GLY A 372 -8.94 1.46 16.35
N GLU A 373 -9.89 0.61 16.74
CA GLU A 373 -11.06 0.22 15.91
C GLU A 373 -10.68 -0.51 14.60
N SER A 374 -9.46 -1.06 14.53
CA SER A 374 -8.99 -1.80 13.35
C SER A 374 -9.61 -3.20 13.25
N GLN A 375 -9.79 -3.68 12.03
CA GLN A 375 -10.26 -5.04 11.76
C GLN A 375 -9.16 -6.11 11.95
N PHE A 376 -7.90 -5.69 12.02
CA PHE A 376 -6.73 -6.54 12.16
C PHE A 376 -5.67 -5.84 13.03
N PHE A 377 -4.75 -6.59 13.62
CA PHE A 377 -3.58 -6.00 14.28
C PHE A 377 -2.63 -5.51 13.21
N ASP A 378 -2.39 -4.20 13.17
CA ASP A 378 -1.46 -3.61 12.21
C ASP A 378 -0.01 -4.00 12.51
N THR A 379 0.91 -3.62 11.63
CA THR A 379 2.34 -3.83 11.77
C THR A 379 2.84 -3.33 13.13
N LEU A 380 3.68 -4.12 13.80
CA LEU A 380 4.15 -3.94 15.19
C LEU A 380 3.09 -4.00 16.31
N VAL A 381 1.79 -3.86 16.04
CA VAL A 381 0.76 -3.78 17.10
C VAL A 381 0.76 -5.04 17.96
N ALA A 382 0.72 -6.21 17.32
CA ALA A 382 0.73 -7.49 18.04
C ALA A 382 2.02 -7.73 18.85
N TYR A 383 3.17 -7.28 18.33
CA TYR A 383 4.46 -7.33 19.04
C TYR A 383 4.43 -6.46 20.31
N GLN A 384 3.93 -5.22 20.21
CA GLN A 384 3.83 -4.31 21.35
C GLN A 384 2.87 -4.83 22.42
N LEU A 385 1.71 -5.36 22.01
CA LEU A 385 0.75 -5.98 22.94
C LEU A 385 1.33 -7.22 23.62
N ALA A 386 2.11 -8.03 22.91
CA ALA A 386 2.86 -9.12 23.52
C ALA A 386 3.87 -8.61 24.55
N ALA A 387 4.54 -7.48 24.27
CA ALA A 387 5.46 -6.84 25.21
C ALA A 387 4.72 -6.36 26.47
N TYR A 388 3.58 -5.67 26.31
CA TYR A 388 2.72 -5.25 27.42
C TYR A 388 2.24 -6.39 28.29
N ALA A 389 1.79 -7.49 27.68
CA ALA A 389 1.35 -8.68 28.42
C ALA A 389 2.48 -9.37 29.21
N ASN A 390 3.74 -8.94 29.00
CA ASN A 390 4.94 -9.43 29.67
C ASN A 390 5.64 -8.34 30.52
N GLY A 391 4.99 -7.21 30.76
CA GLY A 391 5.47 -6.14 31.65
C GLY A 391 6.40 -5.11 31.02
N TYR A 392 6.58 -5.14 29.70
CA TYR A 392 7.33 -4.10 28.98
C TYR A 392 6.40 -2.97 28.54
N SER A 393 6.97 -1.82 28.17
CA SER A 393 6.21 -0.63 27.75
C SER A 393 6.63 -0.07 26.39
N THR A 394 5.80 0.80 25.83
CA THR A 394 6.21 1.73 24.75
C THR A 394 6.48 3.10 25.37
N ASN A 395 7.59 3.71 24.99
CA ASN A 395 7.97 5.04 25.44
C ASN A 395 7.68 6.08 24.36
N ARG A 396 7.05 7.18 24.78
CA ARG A 396 6.74 8.34 23.96
C ARG A 396 7.91 9.32 24.02
N VAL A 397 8.80 9.28 23.02
CA VAL A 397 9.88 10.28 22.89
C VAL A 397 9.28 11.66 22.61
N ARG A 398 8.12 11.69 21.95
CA ARG A 398 7.22 12.84 21.90
C ARG A 398 5.79 12.39 22.18
N ASN A 399 4.97 13.31 22.66
CA ASN A 399 3.55 13.06 22.91
C ASN A 399 2.69 13.46 21.70
N LEU A 400 3.06 12.98 20.50
CA LEU A 400 2.28 13.26 19.30
C LEU A 400 1.22 12.17 19.12
N ALA A 401 -0.04 12.57 19.07
CA ALA A 401 -1.15 11.67 18.83
C ALA A 401 -1.21 11.28 17.35
N HIS A 402 -1.25 9.99 17.06
CA HIS A 402 -1.56 9.48 15.74
C HIS A 402 -3.05 9.54 15.46
N ARG A 403 -3.42 9.87 14.22
CA ARG A 403 -4.82 9.84 13.77
C ARG A 403 -5.25 8.41 13.46
N THR A 404 -6.02 7.79 14.36
CA THR A 404 -6.57 6.43 14.15
C THR A 404 -7.69 6.40 13.10
N GLN A 405 -8.07 5.19 12.63
CA GLN A 405 -9.18 5.02 11.69
C GLN A 405 -10.49 5.66 12.17
N ARG A 406 -10.74 5.68 13.47
CA ARG A 406 -11.84 6.43 14.11
C ARG A 406 -11.81 7.92 13.77
N SER A 407 -10.66 8.57 13.91
CA SER A 407 -10.51 10.00 13.58
C SER A 407 -10.76 10.30 12.10
N LEU A 408 -10.59 9.30 11.23
CA LEU A 408 -10.89 9.38 9.80
C LEU A 408 -12.40 9.32 9.53
N LEU A 409 -13.14 8.51 10.29
CA LEU A 409 -14.59 8.40 10.19
C LEU A 409 -15.31 9.61 10.82
N GLU A 410 -14.82 10.12 11.95
CA GLU A 410 -15.36 11.32 12.61
C GLU A 410 -15.24 12.59 11.72
N SER A 411 -14.26 12.62 10.82
CA SER A 411 -14.07 13.71 9.85
C SER A 411 -15.04 13.68 8.66
N ALA A 412 -15.92 12.67 8.53
CA ALA A 412 -16.86 12.56 7.41
C ALA A 412 -17.91 13.69 7.34
N GLY A 413 -18.05 14.50 8.41
CA GLY A 413 -18.84 15.73 8.43
C GLY A 413 -18.05 17.04 8.55
N GLY A 414 -16.70 16.99 8.63
CA GLY A 414 -15.81 18.14 8.78
C GLY A 414 -15.02 18.47 7.51
N PRO A 415 -14.22 19.56 7.48
CA PRO A 415 -13.33 19.85 6.36
C PRO A 415 -12.39 18.65 6.15
N ARG A 416 -12.36 18.15 4.91
CA ARG A 416 -11.71 16.90 4.51
C ARG A 416 -10.20 17.04 4.63
N VAL A 417 -9.57 16.38 5.61
CA VAL A 417 -8.13 16.55 5.86
C VAL A 417 -7.34 15.34 5.35
N TRP A 418 -6.30 15.60 4.55
CA TRP A 418 -5.27 14.61 4.16
C TRP A 418 -4.65 13.98 5.41
N GLN A 419 -4.53 12.65 5.43
CA GLN A 419 -4.07 11.84 6.57
C GLN A 419 -2.57 11.95 6.80
N GLN A 420 -2.15 13.03 7.44
CA GLN A 420 -0.75 13.27 7.78
C GLN A 420 -0.56 13.38 9.28
N ASP A 421 0.49 12.74 9.79
CA ASP A 421 0.98 12.94 11.15
C ASP A 421 2.12 13.96 11.09
N MET A 422 2.02 15.04 11.85
CA MET A 422 3.01 16.11 11.72
C MET A 422 3.19 16.92 13.00
N SER A 423 4.36 17.54 13.06
CA SER A 423 4.73 18.62 13.97
C SER A 423 5.78 19.50 13.28
N ALA A 424 6.22 20.57 13.93
CA ALA A 424 7.34 21.36 13.45
C ALA A 424 8.67 20.57 13.35
N GLU A 425 8.81 19.48 14.12
CA GLU A 425 10.03 18.68 14.19
C GLU A 425 10.07 17.55 13.17
N LEU A 426 8.92 17.07 12.69
CA LEU A 426 8.83 15.95 11.75
C LEU A 426 7.46 15.85 11.09
N VAL A 427 7.44 15.32 9.86
CA VAL A 427 6.23 15.16 9.04
C VAL A 427 6.22 13.77 8.42
N HIS A 428 5.12 13.05 8.59
CA HIS A 428 4.85 11.79 7.90
C HIS A 428 3.65 11.96 6.98
N VAL A 429 3.86 11.76 5.68
CA VAL A 429 2.85 11.97 4.64
C VAL A 429 1.83 10.83 4.60
N GLY A 430 2.29 9.59 4.80
CA GLY A 430 1.46 8.39 4.85
C GLY A 430 1.08 7.86 3.47
N GLY A 431 1.14 6.54 3.29
CA GLY A 431 0.50 5.86 2.17
C GLY A 431 1.05 6.16 0.77
N VAL A 432 2.22 6.78 0.63
CA VAL A 432 2.80 7.12 -0.69
C VAL A 432 3.05 5.88 -1.57
N SER A 433 3.21 4.70 -0.98
CA SER A 433 3.46 3.44 -1.68
C SER A 433 2.19 2.74 -2.18
N TYR A 434 1.00 3.11 -1.67
CA TYR A 434 -0.26 2.43 -1.99
C TYR A 434 -1.46 3.37 -2.18
N TYR A 435 -1.28 4.70 -2.15
CA TYR A 435 -2.39 5.66 -2.22
C TYR A 435 -3.31 5.44 -3.44
N ARG A 436 -2.72 5.02 -4.57
CA ARG A 436 -3.45 4.69 -5.82
C ARG A 436 -4.44 3.54 -5.67
N ARG A 437 -4.18 2.62 -4.74
CA ARG A 437 -4.99 1.43 -4.47
C ARG A 437 -6.00 1.65 -3.35
N PHE A 438 -5.67 2.49 -2.36
CA PHE A 438 -6.44 2.61 -1.12
C PHE A 438 -7.37 3.81 -1.07
N PHE A 439 -6.97 4.97 -1.60
CA PHE A 439 -7.79 6.18 -1.52
C PHE A 439 -8.65 6.35 -2.77
N HIS A 440 -9.96 6.34 -2.55
CA HIS A 440 -10.97 6.46 -3.62
C HIS A 440 -11.51 7.89 -3.79
N GLN A 441 -11.18 8.80 -2.86
CA GLN A 441 -11.61 10.21 -2.94
C GLN A 441 -10.74 10.97 -3.94
N PRO A 442 -11.33 11.58 -5.00
CA PRO A 442 -10.57 12.27 -6.05
C PRO A 442 -9.67 13.39 -5.51
N GLU A 443 -10.15 14.20 -4.57
CA GLU A 443 -9.41 15.35 -4.05
C GLU A 443 -8.19 14.91 -3.23
N LEU A 444 -8.36 13.90 -2.38
CA LEU A 444 -7.26 13.31 -1.61
C LEU A 444 -6.22 12.66 -2.55
N ARG A 445 -6.69 11.99 -3.60
CA ARG A 445 -5.80 11.41 -4.61
C ARG A 445 -5.03 12.50 -5.35
N ALA A 446 -5.67 13.61 -5.71
CA ALA A 446 -5.02 14.75 -6.34
C ALA A 446 -3.89 15.31 -5.47
N MET A 447 -4.10 15.42 -4.14
CA MET A 447 -3.05 15.81 -3.19
C MET A 447 -1.86 14.85 -3.19
N TYR A 448 -2.09 13.53 -3.17
CA TYR A 448 -1.01 12.55 -3.25
C TYR A 448 -0.25 12.59 -4.58
N VAL A 449 -0.96 12.77 -5.70
CA VAL A 449 -0.33 12.92 -7.02
C VAL A 449 0.52 14.18 -7.04
N ALA A 450 0.04 15.29 -6.46
CA ALA A 450 0.80 16.53 -6.33
C ALA A 450 2.04 16.32 -5.46
N ALA A 451 1.90 15.62 -4.32
CA ALA A 451 2.99 15.24 -3.42
C ALA A 451 4.09 14.48 -4.15
N GLU A 452 3.69 13.42 -4.86
CA GLU A 452 4.61 12.58 -5.61
C GLU A 452 5.30 13.38 -6.73
N TYR A 453 4.55 14.19 -7.48
CA TYR A 453 5.11 15.01 -8.54
C TYR A 453 6.11 16.04 -8.01
N ALA A 454 5.78 16.75 -6.92
CA ALA A 454 6.67 17.74 -6.32
C ALA A 454 7.98 17.11 -5.84
N MET A 455 7.93 15.95 -5.18
CA MET A 455 9.12 15.21 -4.77
C MET A 455 9.97 14.78 -5.97
N LEU A 456 9.32 14.31 -7.05
CA LEU A 456 9.98 13.82 -8.25
C LEU A 456 10.63 14.94 -9.05
N GLN A 457 9.94 16.06 -9.27
CA GLN A 457 10.41 17.19 -10.09
C GLN A 457 11.71 17.80 -9.56
N ARG A 458 11.96 17.75 -8.25
CA ARG A 458 13.22 18.21 -7.63
C ARG A 458 14.45 17.43 -8.09
N LEU A 459 14.26 16.22 -8.61
CA LEU A 459 15.32 15.35 -9.09
C LEU A 459 15.24 15.17 -10.61
N ASP A 460 14.56 16.09 -11.30
CA ASP A 460 14.47 16.07 -12.76
C ASP A 460 15.87 16.11 -13.39
N GLY A 461 16.06 15.30 -14.44
CA GLY A 461 17.36 15.08 -15.07
C GLY A 461 18.39 14.28 -14.25
N LEU A 462 18.17 14.07 -12.94
CA LEU A 462 19.06 13.27 -12.10
C LEU A 462 18.61 11.82 -12.01
N LEU A 463 17.30 11.55 -11.98
CA LEU A 463 16.75 10.21 -11.85
C LEU A 463 16.92 9.36 -13.12
N PRO A 464 16.92 8.01 -12.99
CA PRO A 464 16.81 7.07 -14.10
C PRO A 464 15.72 7.42 -15.12
N ASP A 465 15.93 7.14 -16.42
CA ASP A 465 15.05 7.59 -17.52
C ASP A 465 13.59 7.18 -17.34
N ARG A 466 13.35 6.02 -16.72
CA ARG A 466 12.00 5.53 -16.41
C ARG A 466 11.18 6.46 -15.50
N TYR A 467 11.84 7.31 -14.71
CA TYR A 467 11.18 8.31 -13.88
C TYR A 467 10.67 9.50 -14.70
N ARG A 468 11.24 9.80 -15.88
CA ARG A 468 10.67 10.78 -16.80
C ARG A 468 9.28 10.36 -17.23
N GLY A 469 9.12 9.11 -17.66
CA GLY A 469 7.80 8.55 -17.98
C GLY A 469 6.83 8.55 -16.79
N ARG A 470 7.34 8.47 -15.55
CA ARG A 470 6.53 8.61 -14.34
C ARG A 470 6.08 10.07 -14.13
N ALA A 471 6.96 11.04 -14.31
CA ALA A 471 6.65 12.46 -14.25
C ALA A 471 5.55 12.84 -15.24
N GLU A 472 5.65 12.38 -16.49
CA GLU A 472 4.63 12.63 -17.53
C GLU A 472 3.26 12.07 -17.13
N ARG A 473 3.23 10.84 -16.57
CA ARG A 473 1.97 10.25 -16.09
C ARG A 473 1.38 11.05 -14.93
N LEU A 474 2.20 11.48 -13.98
CA LEU A 474 1.74 12.31 -12.85
C LEU A 474 1.22 13.67 -13.35
N ARG A 475 1.88 14.28 -14.34
CA ARG A 475 1.41 15.53 -14.98
C ARG A 475 0.05 15.35 -15.64
N ALA A 476 -0.13 14.28 -16.40
CA ALA A 476 -1.42 13.94 -17.01
C ALA A 476 -2.50 13.68 -15.95
N GLU A 477 -2.14 12.99 -14.86
CA GLU A 477 -3.04 12.72 -13.74
C GLU A 477 -3.43 14.00 -12.97
N LEU A 478 -2.51 14.94 -12.78
CA LEU A 478 -2.83 16.26 -12.22
C LEU A 478 -3.76 17.06 -13.15
N ALA A 479 -3.49 17.05 -14.46
CA ALA A 479 -4.35 17.72 -15.44
C ALA A 479 -5.77 17.14 -15.44
N HIS A 480 -5.91 15.82 -15.28
CA HIS A 480 -7.22 15.16 -15.10
C HIS A 480 -7.96 15.66 -13.85
N TYR A 481 -7.25 16.06 -12.79
CA TYR A 481 -7.82 16.71 -11.61
C TYR A 481 -8.02 18.22 -11.75
N GLY A 482 -7.77 18.80 -12.93
CA GLY A 482 -7.84 20.24 -13.15
C GLY A 482 -6.70 21.01 -12.47
N LEU A 483 -5.60 20.34 -12.14
CA LEU A 483 -4.42 20.92 -11.49
C LEU A 483 -3.26 21.05 -12.48
N SER A 484 -2.57 22.19 -12.45
CA SER A 484 -1.31 22.34 -13.18
C SER A 484 -0.18 21.65 -12.41
N ALA A 485 0.67 20.91 -13.11
CA ALA A 485 1.84 20.28 -12.52
C ALA A 485 2.83 21.30 -11.92
N ASP A 486 2.95 22.50 -12.51
CA ASP A 486 3.80 23.57 -11.99
C ASP A 486 3.28 24.14 -10.67
N SER A 487 1.97 23.99 -10.41
CA SER A 487 1.35 24.43 -9.15
C SER A 487 1.43 23.40 -8.02
N ALA A 488 1.91 22.18 -8.29
CA ALA A 488 1.92 21.11 -7.30
C ALA A 488 2.75 21.44 -6.04
N PRO A 489 3.97 21.99 -6.13
CA PRO A 489 4.72 22.40 -4.93
C PRO A 489 3.99 23.46 -4.10
N ASP A 490 3.42 24.49 -4.74
CA ASP A 490 2.70 25.57 -4.05
C ASP A 490 1.40 25.08 -3.40
N LEU A 491 0.73 24.13 -4.04
CA LEU A 491 -0.47 23.48 -3.50
C LEU A 491 -0.12 22.65 -2.25
N LEU A 492 0.98 21.92 -2.27
CA LEU A 492 1.47 21.20 -1.08
C LEU A 492 1.93 22.15 0.02
N TYR A 493 2.64 23.22 -0.35
CA TYR A 493 3.12 24.21 0.61
C TYR A 493 1.94 24.83 1.35
N ARG A 494 0.94 25.34 0.62
CA ARG A 494 -0.29 25.89 1.21
C ARG A 494 -1.02 24.85 2.05
N HIS A 495 -1.10 23.60 1.60
CA HIS A 495 -1.70 22.56 2.42
C HIS A 495 -0.95 22.36 3.75
N LEU A 496 0.37 22.22 3.71
CA LEU A 496 1.18 22.01 4.91
C LEU A 496 1.09 23.22 5.87
N VAL A 497 1.12 24.44 5.34
CA VAL A 497 1.13 25.67 6.16
C VAL A 497 -0.28 26.09 6.57
N ASP A 498 -1.16 26.31 5.60
CA ASP A 498 -2.47 26.93 5.82
C ASP A 498 -3.49 25.93 6.39
N ASP A 499 -3.59 24.74 5.80
CA ASP A 499 -4.57 23.74 6.23
C ASP A 499 -4.12 22.97 7.47
N ARG A 500 -2.80 22.80 7.62
CA ARG A 500 -2.20 21.88 8.58
C ARG A 500 -1.36 22.56 9.67
N GLY A 501 -1.09 23.85 9.55
CA GLY A 501 -0.43 24.65 10.57
C GLY A 501 1.07 24.37 10.73
N LEU A 502 1.71 23.75 9.74
CA LEU A 502 3.15 23.54 9.76
C LEU A 502 3.87 24.89 9.61
N PRO A 503 4.95 25.16 10.37
CA PRO A 503 5.70 26.40 10.18
C PRO A 503 6.18 26.55 8.72
N PRO A 504 6.08 27.74 8.10
CA PRO A 504 6.56 28.02 6.75
C PRO A 504 7.96 27.48 6.45
N ALA A 505 8.90 27.67 7.38
CA ALA A 505 10.28 27.18 7.26
C ALA A 505 10.37 25.65 7.24
N ALA A 506 9.51 24.95 7.98
CA ALA A 506 9.46 23.49 7.97
C ALA A 506 8.90 22.96 6.64
N ALA A 507 7.80 23.55 6.15
CA ALA A 507 7.23 23.22 4.84
C ALA A 507 8.24 23.47 3.70
N ALA A 508 8.90 24.64 3.71
CA ALA A 508 9.93 24.99 2.75
C ALA A 508 11.12 24.02 2.78
N ARG A 509 11.54 23.56 3.97
CA ARG A 509 12.59 22.54 4.09
C ARG A 509 12.18 21.22 3.46
N ILE A 510 10.94 20.75 3.64
CA ILE A 510 10.43 19.50 3.05
C ILE A 510 10.38 19.61 1.52
N LEU A 511 9.87 20.74 1.02
CA LEU A 511 9.69 20.99 -0.42
C LEU A 511 10.96 21.52 -1.12
N ASP A 512 12.03 21.76 -0.36
CA ASP A 512 13.28 22.38 -0.81
C ASP A 512 13.03 23.70 -1.56
N MET A 513 12.22 24.56 -0.94
CA MET A 513 11.87 25.89 -1.43
C MET A 513 12.74 26.95 -0.73
N ALA A 514 13.13 28.00 -1.46
CA ALA A 514 13.76 29.16 -0.84
C ALA A 514 12.73 29.84 0.07
N VAL A 515 13.09 30.09 1.33
CA VAL A 515 12.27 30.89 2.24
C VAL A 515 12.45 32.35 1.82
N THR A 516 11.41 32.92 1.19
CA THR A 516 11.35 34.33 0.81
C THR A 516 11.01 35.23 1.99
#